data_AF-A0A932WEW6-F1
#
_entry.id   AF-A0A932WEW6-F1
#
_cell.length_a   1.000
_cell.length_b   1.000
_cell.length_c   1.000
_cell.angle_alpha   90.00
_cell.angle_beta   90.00
_cell.angle_gamma   90.00
#
_symmetry.space_group_name_H-M   'P 1'
#
loop_
_entity.id
_entity.type
_entity.pdbx_description
1 polymer ?
#
loop_
_entity_poly.entity_id
_entity_poly.type
_entity_poly.pdbx_seq_one_letter_code
_entity_poly.pdbx_strand_id
1 'polypeptide(L)'
;MIKKVLHKTTIAIAPHIASSLIRFLAKTMRITYINFEKIWGDWQRGKNVIVAFWHGRLMMMPLVYKGRGITILVSQHRDGELIARTVKRLGIDSVRGSSTRGWLGGVKGLLNEMKKGKDIAITPDGPKGPRFIAQTWIIGLAKITGLPIIPMTFGASKKKLLKAGMPSYCHIRFQKAYLSAASQSL
;
A
#
# COMPACT_ATOMS: atom_id res chain seq x y z
N MET A 1 22.66 1.14 -26.10
CA MET A 1 21.46 0.38 -26.51
C MET A 1 21.14 -0.77 -25.55
N ILE A 2 22.12 -1.62 -25.20
CA ILE A 2 22.00 -2.78 -24.30
C ILE A 2 21.37 -2.46 -22.93
N LYS A 3 21.79 -1.37 -22.26
CA LYS A 3 21.19 -0.95 -20.96
C LYS A 3 19.69 -0.65 -21.04
N LYS A 4 19.18 -0.15 -22.18
CA LYS A 4 17.72 0.12 -22.36
C LYS A 4 16.94 -1.18 -22.57
N VAL A 5 17.52 -2.16 -23.28
CA VAL A 5 16.91 -3.47 -23.50
C VAL A 5 16.87 -4.29 -22.21
N LEU A 6 18.00 -4.38 -21.50
CA LEU A 6 18.08 -4.98 -20.15
C LEU A 6 17.10 -4.32 -19.18
N HIS A 7 16.92 -3.01 -19.25
CA HIS A 7 15.96 -2.32 -18.39
C HIS A 7 14.51 -2.67 -18.70
N LYS A 8 14.15 -2.78 -19.99
CA LYS A 8 12.80 -3.20 -20.41
C LYS A 8 12.50 -4.63 -19.96
N THR A 9 13.47 -5.54 -20.10
CA THR A 9 13.31 -6.93 -19.65
C THR A 9 13.24 -7.04 -18.13
N THR A 10 14.06 -6.28 -17.39
CA THR A 10 13.97 -6.23 -15.91
C THR A 10 12.60 -5.73 -15.45
N ILE A 11 12.08 -4.63 -16.01
CA ILE A 11 10.75 -4.11 -15.66
C ILE A 11 9.63 -5.07 -16.09
N ALA A 12 9.84 -5.91 -17.10
CA ALA A 12 8.87 -6.93 -17.48
C ALA A 12 8.88 -8.14 -16.52
N ILE A 13 10.06 -8.65 -16.13
CA ILE A 13 10.19 -9.89 -15.37
C ILE A 13 10.13 -9.65 -13.86
N ALA A 14 10.76 -8.59 -13.35
CA ALA A 14 10.85 -8.32 -11.92
C ALA A 14 9.48 -8.21 -11.22
N PRO A 15 8.42 -7.58 -11.80
CA PRO A 15 7.09 -7.60 -11.20
C PRO A 15 6.50 -9.00 -11.06
N HIS A 16 6.80 -9.91 -11.99
CA HIS A 16 6.31 -11.29 -11.92
C HIS A 16 6.95 -12.01 -10.74
N ILE A 17 8.27 -11.92 -10.61
CA ILE A 17 9.00 -12.52 -9.49
C ILE A 17 8.56 -11.90 -8.16
N ALA A 18 8.51 -10.56 -8.09
CA ALA A 18 8.12 -9.84 -6.87
C ALA A 18 6.70 -10.18 -6.44
N SER A 19 5.72 -10.15 -7.35
CA SER A 19 4.32 -10.50 -7.02
C SER A 19 4.17 -11.96 -6.61
N SER A 20 4.87 -12.89 -7.26
CA SER A 20 4.89 -14.31 -6.87
C SER A 20 5.53 -14.53 -5.50
N LEU A 21 6.65 -13.88 -5.21
CA LEU A 21 7.32 -13.94 -3.91
C LEU A 21 6.42 -13.38 -2.80
N ILE A 22 5.78 -12.23 -3.03
CA ILE A 22 4.85 -11.63 -2.06
C ILE A 22 3.65 -12.56 -1.79
N ARG A 23 3.08 -13.17 -2.84
CA ARG A 23 2.01 -14.19 -2.71
C ARG A 23 2.48 -15.43 -1.94
N PHE A 24 3.69 -15.91 -2.22
CA PHE A 24 4.28 -17.05 -1.52
C PHE A 24 4.48 -16.74 -0.03
N LEU A 25 5.07 -15.58 0.29
CA LEU A 25 5.23 -15.13 1.67
C LEU A 25 3.90 -15.05 2.39
N ALA A 26 2.86 -14.47 1.79
CA ALA A 26 1.54 -14.43 2.41
C ALA A 26 0.95 -15.82 2.68
N LYS A 27 1.17 -16.81 1.80
CA LYS A 27 0.76 -18.20 2.05
C LYS A 27 1.49 -18.83 3.23
N THR A 28 2.72 -18.42 3.51
CA THR A 28 3.49 -18.89 4.67
C THR A 28 3.11 -18.21 5.99
N MET A 29 2.29 -17.15 5.94
CA MET A 29 1.89 -16.36 7.10
C MET A 29 0.43 -16.63 7.46
N ARG A 30 0.15 -16.75 8.76
CA ARG A 30 -1.23 -16.70 9.25
C ARG A 30 -1.62 -15.26 9.53
N ILE A 31 -2.55 -14.72 8.75
CA ILE A 31 -3.01 -13.32 8.85
C ILE A 31 -4.23 -13.26 9.77
N THR A 32 -4.15 -12.41 10.79
CA THR A 32 -5.26 -12.09 11.69
C THR A 32 -5.64 -10.62 11.53
N TYR A 33 -6.93 -10.34 11.38
CA TYR A 33 -7.49 -8.99 11.31
C TYR A 33 -7.93 -8.54 12.69
N ILE A 34 -7.55 -7.33 13.09
CA ILE A 34 -7.86 -6.73 14.39
C ILE A 34 -8.60 -5.41 14.13
N ASN A 35 -9.76 -5.22 14.77
CA ASN A 35 -10.58 -4.00 14.67
C ASN A 35 -11.10 -3.70 13.25
N PHE A 36 -11.48 -4.74 12.53
CA PHE A 36 -11.89 -4.64 11.13
C PHE A 36 -13.41 -4.58 10.90
N GLU A 37 -14.22 -4.79 11.95
CA GLU A 37 -15.68 -4.87 11.87
C GLU A 37 -16.32 -3.68 11.18
N LYS A 38 -15.91 -2.46 11.54
CA LYS A 38 -16.46 -1.22 10.97
C LYS A 38 -16.14 -1.09 9.48
N ILE A 39 -14.94 -1.49 9.07
CA ILE A 39 -14.49 -1.40 7.67
C ILE A 39 -15.24 -2.42 6.82
N TRP A 40 -15.43 -3.64 7.35
CA TRP A 40 -16.26 -4.64 6.68
C TRP A 40 -17.68 -4.12 6.47
N GLY A 41 -18.27 -3.48 7.49
CA GLY A 41 -19.58 -2.83 7.36
C GLY A 41 -19.62 -1.72 6.31
N ASP A 42 -18.59 -0.88 6.22
CA ASP A 42 -18.49 0.16 5.19
C ASP A 42 -18.36 -0.44 3.78
N TRP A 43 -17.51 -1.46 3.59
CA TRP A 43 -17.36 -2.16 2.32
C TRP A 43 -18.64 -2.90 1.89
N GLN A 44 -19.34 -3.54 2.82
CA GLN A 44 -20.62 -4.21 2.55
C GLN A 44 -21.69 -3.20 2.08
N ARG A 45 -21.72 -2.01 2.71
CA ARG A 45 -22.61 -0.89 2.32
C ARG A 45 -22.18 -0.17 1.04
N GLY A 46 -21.08 -0.60 0.41
CA GLY A 46 -20.56 0.01 -0.82
C GLY A 46 -19.99 1.41 -0.60
N LYS A 47 -19.63 1.77 0.64
CA LYS A 47 -19.00 3.06 0.94
C LYS A 47 -17.51 2.98 0.63
N ASN A 48 -17.02 4.02 -0.06
CA ASN A 48 -15.60 4.19 -0.28
C ASN A 48 -14.89 4.73 0.96
N VAL A 49 -13.63 4.35 1.12
CA VAL A 49 -12.81 4.80 2.24
C VAL A 49 -11.44 5.29 1.78
N ILE A 50 -10.83 6.16 2.57
CA ILE A 50 -9.43 6.55 2.40
C ILE A 50 -8.59 5.66 3.30
N VAL A 51 -7.89 4.70 2.71
CA VAL A 51 -6.97 3.83 3.43
C VAL A 51 -5.64 4.55 3.63
N ALA A 52 -5.27 4.78 4.88
CA ALA A 52 -4.00 5.42 5.24
C ALA A 52 -3.05 4.39 5.85
N PHE A 53 -1.84 4.25 5.32
CA PHE A 53 -0.84 3.36 5.92
C PHE A 53 0.58 3.87 5.71
N TRP A 54 1.50 3.51 6.59
CA TRP A 54 2.87 3.99 6.53
C TRP A 54 3.64 3.41 5.33
N HIS A 55 4.47 4.21 4.67
CA HIS A 55 5.31 3.75 3.55
C HIS A 55 6.09 2.46 3.88
N GLY A 56 6.59 2.33 5.11
CA GLY A 56 7.33 1.14 5.58
C GLY A 56 6.53 -0.17 5.60
N ARG A 57 5.22 -0.15 5.29
CA ARG A 57 4.34 -1.32 5.28
C ARG A 57 3.85 -1.73 3.88
N LEU A 58 4.33 -1.07 2.82
CA LEU A 58 3.90 -1.26 1.43
C LEU A 58 3.96 -2.72 0.93
N MET A 59 4.87 -3.56 1.45
CA MET A 59 5.09 -4.91 0.92
C MET A 59 3.89 -5.84 1.10
N MET A 60 3.25 -5.84 2.28
CA MET A 60 2.18 -6.79 2.62
C MET A 60 0.79 -6.21 2.49
N MET A 61 0.66 -4.87 2.51
CA MET A 61 -0.61 -4.16 2.38
C MET A 61 -1.45 -4.60 1.16
N PRO A 62 -0.86 -4.88 -0.03
CA PRO A 62 -1.64 -5.31 -1.18
C PRO A 62 -2.40 -6.62 -1.02
N LEU A 63 -1.91 -7.55 -0.20
CA LEU A 63 -2.52 -8.87 -0.05
C LEU A 63 -3.54 -8.96 1.08
N VAL A 64 -3.52 -7.98 1.97
CA VAL A 64 -4.39 -7.94 3.16
C VAL A 64 -5.60 -7.04 2.97
N TYR A 65 -5.62 -6.20 1.93
CA TYR A 65 -6.80 -5.45 1.53
C TYR A 65 -7.86 -6.39 0.93
N LYS A 66 -9.11 -6.24 1.39
CA LYS A 66 -10.26 -7.08 0.99
C LYS A 66 -11.47 -6.30 0.48
N GLY A 67 -11.31 -4.99 0.23
CA GLY A 67 -12.37 -4.19 -0.35
C GLY A 67 -12.55 -4.43 -1.85
N ARG A 68 -13.45 -3.66 -2.47
CA ARG A 68 -13.95 -3.88 -3.84
C ARG A 68 -13.03 -3.34 -4.94
N GLY A 69 -11.90 -2.77 -4.57
CA GLY A 69 -10.90 -2.24 -5.48
C GLY A 69 -10.25 -1.01 -4.87
N ILE A 70 -8.93 -0.92 -4.97
CA ILE A 70 -8.17 0.17 -4.37
C ILE A 70 -7.17 0.74 -5.36
N THR A 71 -7.03 2.06 -5.33
CA THR A 71 -6.08 2.80 -6.15
C THR A 71 -5.04 3.49 -5.27
N ILE A 72 -3.76 3.25 -5.57
CA ILE A 72 -2.64 3.90 -4.89
C ILE A 72 -2.02 5.00 -5.75
N LEU A 73 -1.44 6.02 -5.11
CA LEU A 73 -0.60 6.98 -5.80
C LEU A 73 0.83 6.45 -5.91
N VAL A 74 1.36 6.39 -7.13
CA VAL A 74 2.72 5.91 -7.38
C VAL A 74 3.51 6.96 -8.15
N SER A 75 4.79 7.09 -7.79
CA SER A 75 5.72 7.98 -8.46
C SER A 75 5.84 7.68 -9.97
N GLN A 76 6.14 8.71 -10.76
CA GLN A 76 6.48 8.60 -12.18
C GLN A 76 7.93 8.13 -12.42
N HIS A 77 8.73 7.98 -11.36
CA HIS A 77 10.10 7.47 -11.48
C HIS A 77 10.16 5.96 -11.77
N ARG A 78 11.34 5.48 -12.17
CA ARG A 78 11.60 4.07 -12.55
C ARG A 78 11.18 3.07 -11.48
N ASP A 79 11.50 3.35 -10.22
CA ASP A 79 11.12 2.48 -9.10
C ASP A 79 9.60 2.46 -8.90
N GLY A 80 8.94 3.59 -9.17
CA GLY A 80 7.50 3.70 -9.22
C GLY A 80 6.88 2.86 -10.35
N GLU A 81 7.53 2.75 -11.51
CA GLU A 81 7.07 1.86 -12.59
C GLU A 81 7.09 0.41 -12.14
N LEU A 82 8.17 -0.03 -11.50
CA LEU A 82 8.31 -1.38 -10.96
C LEU A 82 7.24 -1.68 -9.90
N ILE A 83 7.03 -0.75 -8.95
CA ILE A 83 6.00 -0.88 -7.91
C ILE A 83 4.61 -0.96 -8.53
N ALA A 84 4.26 -0.04 -9.42
CA ALA A 84 2.96 -0.01 -10.08
C ALA A 84 2.64 -1.30 -10.82
N ARG A 85 3.59 -1.84 -11.59
CA ARG A 85 3.41 -3.15 -12.25
C ARG A 85 3.25 -4.27 -11.25
N THR A 86 4.03 -4.25 -10.17
CA THR A 86 3.96 -5.29 -9.13
C THR A 86 2.60 -5.28 -8.43
N VAL A 87 2.12 -4.11 -8.00
CA VAL A 87 0.82 -3.99 -7.32
C VAL A 87 -0.35 -4.26 -8.27
N LYS A 88 -0.24 -3.93 -9.56
CA LYS A 88 -1.24 -4.29 -10.58
C LYS A 88 -1.41 -5.80 -10.68
N ARG A 89 -0.31 -6.54 -10.62
CA ARG A 89 -0.34 -8.02 -10.56
C ARG A 89 -0.90 -8.56 -9.25
N LEU A 90 -0.95 -7.76 -8.20
CA LEU A 90 -1.58 -8.07 -6.92
C LEU A 90 -3.05 -7.62 -6.86
N GLY A 91 -3.59 -7.04 -7.95
CA GLY A 91 -4.99 -6.61 -8.05
C GLY A 91 -5.25 -5.18 -7.60
N ILE A 92 -4.21 -4.37 -7.43
CA ILE A 92 -4.30 -2.96 -7.02
C ILE A 92 -4.05 -2.04 -8.20
N ASP A 93 -4.92 -1.06 -8.37
CA ASP A 93 -4.74 -0.02 -9.37
C ASP A 93 -3.79 1.07 -8.89
N SER A 94 -3.18 1.77 -9.82
CA SER A 94 -2.29 2.87 -9.48
C SER A 94 -2.49 4.06 -10.41
N VAL A 95 -2.43 5.25 -9.82
CA VAL A 95 -2.40 6.52 -10.53
C VAL A 95 -1.00 7.09 -10.42
N ARG A 96 -0.54 7.71 -11.51
CA ARG A 96 0.79 8.33 -11.57
C ARG A 96 0.75 9.74 -10.99
N GLY A 97 1.63 10.03 -10.05
CA GLY A 97 1.86 11.38 -9.53
C GLY A 97 3.34 11.64 -9.30
N SER A 98 3.72 12.92 -9.24
CA SER A 98 5.07 13.34 -8.85
C SER A 98 4.97 14.19 -7.59
N SER A 99 5.76 13.86 -6.56
CA SER A 99 5.76 14.59 -5.28
C SER A 99 6.19 16.05 -5.38
N THR A 100 6.76 16.48 -6.53
CA THR A 100 7.31 17.83 -6.72
C THR A 100 6.48 18.69 -7.67
N ARG A 101 6.09 18.16 -8.83
CA ARG A 101 5.38 18.94 -9.88
C ARG A 101 4.06 18.33 -10.35
N GLY A 102 3.79 17.06 -10.02
CA GLY A 102 2.64 16.30 -10.55
C GLY A 102 1.70 15.76 -9.48
N TRP A 103 1.78 16.29 -8.25
CA TRP A 103 1.03 15.79 -7.10
C TRP A 103 -0.46 16.03 -7.30
N LEU A 104 -0.84 17.26 -7.70
CA LEU A 104 -2.22 17.64 -7.95
C LEU A 104 -2.89 16.78 -9.02
N GLY A 105 -2.17 16.49 -10.12
CA GLY A 105 -2.64 15.57 -11.16
C GLY A 105 -2.86 14.15 -10.63
N GLY A 106 -1.94 13.68 -9.78
CA GLY A 106 -2.05 12.40 -9.11
C GLY A 106 -3.25 12.30 -8.18
N VAL A 107 -3.46 13.32 -7.34
CA VAL A 107 -4.64 13.40 -6.45
C VAL A 107 -5.93 13.47 -7.28
N LYS A 108 -5.96 14.26 -8.36
CA LYS A 108 -7.12 14.30 -9.26
C LYS A 108 -7.42 12.94 -9.87
N GLY A 109 -6.40 12.18 -10.27
CA GLY A 109 -6.58 10.81 -10.75
C GLY A 109 -7.12 9.86 -9.68
N LEU A 110 -6.65 9.98 -8.43
CA LEU A 110 -7.22 9.23 -7.30
C LEU A 110 -8.70 9.56 -7.07
N LEU A 111 -9.07 10.85 -7.10
CA LEU A 111 -10.45 11.31 -6.95
C LEU A 111 -11.35 10.80 -8.09
N ASN A 112 -10.82 10.66 -9.31
CA ASN A 112 -11.57 10.09 -10.42
C ASN A 112 -11.80 8.58 -10.25
N GLU A 113 -10.81 7.83 -9.74
CA GLU A 113 -11.00 6.41 -9.45
C GLU A 113 -11.94 6.20 -8.25
N MET A 114 -11.90 7.10 -7.27
CA MET A 114 -12.86 7.14 -6.17
C MET A 114 -14.30 7.27 -6.66
N LYS A 115 -14.55 8.17 -7.62
CA LYS A 115 -15.88 8.32 -8.26
C LYS A 115 -16.37 7.07 -8.99
N LYS A 116 -15.46 6.16 -9.36
CA LYS A 116 -15.80 4.84 -9.95
C LYS A 116 -16.10 3.78 -8.88
N GLY A 117 -16.20 4.16 -7.61
CA GLY A 117 -16.48 3.25 -6.51
C GLY A 117 -15.25 2.51 -5.98
N LYS A 118 -14.03 2.99 -6.25
CA LYS A 118 -12.79 2.41 -5.69
C LYS A 118 -12.33 3.14 -4.44
N ASP A 119 -11.76 2.40 -3.51
CA ASP A 119 -11.05 3.00 -2.38
C ASP A 119 -9.77 3.67 -2.86
N ILE A 120 -9.31 4.66 -2.09
CA ILE A 120 -8.03 5.30 -2.33
C ILE A 120 -7.08 4.96 -1.20
N ALA A 121 -5.85 4.58 -1.55
CA ALA A 121 -4.80 4.35 -0.58
C ALA A 121 -3.73 5.43 -0.66
N ILE A 122 -3.38 5.93 0.51
CA ILE A 122 -2.42 7.00 0.68
C ILE A 122 -1.45 6.69 1.81
N THR A 123 -0.26 7.24 1.66
CA THR A 123 0.83 7.06 2.60
C THR A 123 1.14 8.40 3.27
N PRO A 124 0.59 8.65 4.48
CA PRO A 124 0.54 10.00 5.06
C PRO A 124 1.90 10.55 5.48
N ASP A 125 2.92 9.70 5.63
CA ASP A 125 4.30 10.10 5.93
C ASP A 125 5.06 10.70 4.73
N GLY A 126 4.54 10.53 3.50
CA GLY A 126 5.19 11.04 2.30
C GLY A 126 6.56 10.40 2.00
N PRO A 127 7.10 10.56 0.77
CA PRO A 127 8.39 9.98 0.42
C PRO A 127 9.58 10.73 1.02
N LYS A 128 9.40 12.00 1.40
CA LYS A 128 10.43 12.88 1.99
C LYS A 128 10.21 13.20 3.47
N GLY A 129 9.05 12.83 4.02
CA GLY A 129 8.69 13.20 5.38
C GLY A 129 9.39 12.33 6.42
N PRO A 130 9.43 12.78 7.69
CA PRO A 130 9.90 11.96 8.79
C PRO A 130 9.02 10.70 8.91
N ARG A 131 9.68 9.53 9.03
CA ARG A 131 9.01 8.24 9.13
C ARG A 131 7.98 8.26 10.27
N PHE A 132 6.77 7.78 9.97
CA PHE A 132 5.65 7.68 10.94
C PHE A 132 5.08 9.01 11.44
N ILE A 133 5.23 10.09 10.68
CA ILE A 133 4.57 11.37 10.97
C ILE A 133 3.55 11.66 9.87
N ALA A 134 2.27 11.69 10.23
CA ALA A 134 1.21 11.98 9.28
C ALA A 134 1.22 13.46 8.88
N GLN A 135 1.17 13.72 7.57
CA GLN A 135 1.09 15.07 7.02
C GLN A 135 -0.36 15.58 7.00
N THR A 136 -0.57 16.86 7.25
CA THR A 136 -1.89 17.50 7.40
C THR A 136 -2.77 17.48 6.13
N TRP A 137 -2.18 17.33 4.95
CA TRP A 137 -2.94 17.27 3.69
C TRP A 137 -3.94 16.10 3.64
N ILE A 138 -3.70 15.04 4.41
CA ILE A 138 -4.63 13.91 4.49
C ILE A 138 -6.00 14.32 5.05
N ILE A 139 -6.02 15.22 6.02
CA ILE A 139 -7.24 15.76 6.63
C ILE A 139 -7.98 16.62 5.60
N GLY A 140 -7.24 17.44 4.85
CA GLY A 140 -7.81 18.22 3.75
C GLY A 140 -8.45 17.34 2.69
N LEU A 141 -7.80 16.23 2.33
CA LEU A 141 -8.35 15.27 1.37
C LEU A 141 -9.65 14.62 1.89
N ALA A 142 -9.70 14.24 3.17
CA ALA A 142 -10.92 13.71 3.78
C ALA A 142 -12.05 14.75 3.82
N LYS A 143 -11.74 16.00 4.15
CA LYS A 143 -12.71 17.10 4.16
C LYS A 143 -13.29 17.38 2.76
N ILE A 144 -12.45 17.34 1.72
CA ILE A 144 -12.87 17.56 0.33
C ILE A 144 -13.71 16.38 -0.19
N THR A 145 -13.36 15.16 0.19
CA THR A 145 -14.02 13.94 -0.30
C THR A 145 -15.24 13.54 0.51
N GLY A 146 -15.35 14.00 1.75
CA GLY A 146 -16.34 13.53 2.72
C GLY A 146 -16.13 12.08 3.16
N LEU A 147 -15.01 11.45 2.80
CA LEU A 147 -14.74 10.05 3.09
C LEU A 147 -13.98 9.88 4.42
N PRO A 148 -14.27 8.81 5.17
CA PRO A 148 -13.54 8.51 6.39
C PRO A 148 -12.11 8.07 6.07
N ILE A 149 -11.16 8.52 6.89
CA ILE A 149 -9.78 8.02 6.87
C ILE A 149 -9.70 6.79 7.77
N ILE A 150 -9.26 5.69 7.19
CA ILE A 150 -9.05 4.42 7.86
C ILE A 150 -7.55 4.14 7.93
N PRO A 151 -6.89 4.48 9.05
CA PRO A 151 -5.52 4.05 9.29
C PRO A 151 -5.44 2.52 9.38
N MET A 152 -4.64 1.92 8.51
CA MET A 152 -4.33 0.49 8.48
C MET A 152 -2.82 0.28 8.68
N THR A 153 -2.45 -0.78 9.38
CA THR A 153 -1.05 -1.16 9.55
C THR A 153 -0.87 -2.66 9.62
N PHE A 154 0.23 -3.13 9.03
CA PHE A 154 0.63 -4.52 9.05
C PHE A 154 1.78 -4.75 10.04
N GLY A 155 1.59 -5.64 11.00
CA GLY A 155 2.62 -6.14 11.91
C GLY A 155 2.89 -7.63 11.71
N ALA A 156 4.09 -8.09 12.04
CA ALA A 156 4.44 -9.51 12.08
C ALA A 156 5.08 -9.85 13.42
N SER A 157 4.72 -11.00 13.99
CA SER A 157 5.18 -11.45 15.31
C SER A 157 6.69 -11.75 15.33
N LYS A 158 7.23 -12.23 14.21
CA LYS A 158 8.67 -12.42 13.99
C LYS A 158 9.09 -11.53 12.83
N LYS A 159 9.91 -10.51 13.11
CA LYS A 159 10.50 -9.63 12.08
C LYS A 159 12.02 -9.79 12.11
N LYS A 160 12.64 -10.11 10.98
CA LYS A 160 14.07 -9.81 10.77
C LYS A 160 14.13 -8.35 10.33
N LEU A 161 14.57 -7.47 11.22
CA LEU A 161 14.97 -6.14 10.80
C LEU A 161 16.29 -6.32 10.07
N LEU A 162 16.34 -6.02 8.77
CA LEU A 162 17.59 -5.96 8.02
C LEU A 162 18.39 -4.77 8.56
N LYS A 163 19.10 -4.97 9.67
CA LYS A 163 20.25 -4.16 10.09
C LYS A 163 21.47 -4.80 9.45
N ALA A 164 22.27 -4.01 8.73
CA ALA A 164 23.66 -4.36 8.51
C ALA A 164 24.32 -4.49 9.90
N GLY A 165 24.72 -5.71 10.28
CA GLY A 165 25.41 -5.98 11.54
C GLY A 165 24.70 -7.03 12.43
N MET A 166 25.22 -8.26 12.33
CA MET A 166 25.15 -9.38 13.30
C MET A 166 23.88 -10.26 13.42
N PRO A 167 24.08 -11.56 13.75
CA PRO A 167 23.23 -12.64 13.25
C PRO A 167 22.04 -12.91 14.18
N SER A 168 20.89 -13.20 13.59
CA SER A 168 19.71 -13.65 14.34
C SER A 168 19.35 -15.07 13.91
N TYR A 169 19.46 -15.96 14.90
CA TYR A 169 19.20 -17.39 14.87
C TYR A 169 17.92 -17.76 14.11
N CYS A 170 18.07 -18.73 13.22
CA CYS A 170 17.00 -19.38 12.49
C CYS A 170 16.44 -20.51 13.34
N HIS A 171 15.15 -20.44 13.70
CA HIS A 171 14.33 -21.60 14.02
C HIS A 171 12.94 -21.36 13.39
N ILE A 172 12.67 -22.08 12.30
CA ILE A 172 11.44 -22.01 11.51
C ILE A 172 10.30 -22.59 12.35
N ARG A 173 9.47 -21.72 12.92
CA ARG A 173 8.12 -22.03 13.43
C ARG A 173 7.21 -20.84 13.06
N PHE A 174 6.15 -21.15 12.31
CA PHE A 174 5.11 -20.30 11.69
C PHE A 174 5.04 -18.83 12.17
N GLN A 175 5.09 -17.87 11.24
CA GLN A 175 4.97 -16.44 11.51
C GLN A 175 3.50 -16.01 11.58
N LYS A 176 3.11 -15.28 12.64
CA LYS A 176 1.78 -14.64 12.75
C LYS A 176 1.88 -13.22 12.23
N ALA A 177 0.94 -12.82 11.39
CA ALA A 177 0.79 -11.45 10.89
C ALA A 177 -0.50 -10.83 11.45
N TYR A 178 -0.41 -9.57 11.85
CA TYR A 178 -1.54 -8.80 12.36
C TYR A 178 -1.79 -7.63 11.43
N LEU A 179 -3.02 -7.51 10.94
CA LEU A 179 -3.49 -6.29 10.30
C LEU A 179 -4.41 -5.59 11.29
N SER A 180 -4.03 -4.40 11.72
CA SER A 180 -4.87 -3.58 12.59
C SER A 180 -5.37 -2.39 11.78
N ALA A 181 -6.64 -2.06 11.96
CA ALA A 181 -7.18 -0.82 11.48
C ALA A 181 -7.82 -0.05 12.64
N ALA A 182 -7.57 1.25 12.71
CA ALA A 182 -8.32 2.14 13.58
C ALA A 182 -9.30 2.93 12.72
N SER A 183 -10.48 3.23 13.25
CA SER A 183 -11.41 4.15 12.62
C SER A 183 -11.65 5.27 13.61
N GLN A 184 -11.14 6.46 13.30
CA GLN A 184 -11.57 7.66 14.01
C GLN A 184 -12.91 8.07 13.39
N SER A 185 -13.99 7.97 14.17
CA SER A 185 -15.17 8.79 13.94
C SER A 185 -14.77 10.23 14.22
N LEU A 186 -14.69 11.04 13.16
CA LEU A 186 -14.68 12.50 13.28
C LEU A 186 -16.00 12.97 13.89
#